data_AF-A0A1D2MKX5-F1
#
_entry.id   AF-A0A1D2MKX5-F1
#
_cell.length_a   1.000
_cell.length_b   1.000
_cell.length_c   1.000
_cell.angle_alpha   90.00
_cell.angle_beta   90.00
_cell.angle_gamma   90.00
#
_symmetry.space_group_name_H-M   'P 1'
#
loop_
_entity.id
_entity.type
_entity.pdbx_description
1 polymer ?
#
loop_
_entity_poly.entity_id
_entity_poly.type
_entity_poly.pdbx_seq_one_letter_code
_entity_poly.pdbx_strand_id
1 'polypeptide(L)'
;MGVQFFKGKFFKCVDVDGERVDARIVPTREVCCNKSESEGYSWVNSISNFDNVLEGYLSLFQIATFEGWMELMEYAVDSVDVDKQPIADHGIHYYGFFVIFIVFGSFFTLNLFIGVIIDNFNMLKKKYEGNLLEVLLTPSQRHYYTAMKKLGRKKPRKVIKRPSNSFLSPFYDIAMSRK
;
A
#
# COMPACT_ATOMS: atom_id res chain seq x y z
N MET A 1 -14.97 10.13 -15.58
CA MET A 1 -15.82 10.53 -14.45
C MET A 1 -15.15 11.58 -13.57
N GLY A 2 -14.03 11.29 -12.88
CA GLY A 2 -13.38 12.28 -11.99
C GLY A 2 -13.10 13.65 -12.64
N VAL A 3 -12.50 13.66 -13.84
CA VAL A 3 -12.27 14.89 -14.62
C VAL A 3 -13.56 15.66 -14.92
N GLN A 4 -14.67 14.97 -15.16
CA GLN A 4 -15.95 15.62 -15.46
C GLN A 4 -16.54 16.32 -14.22
N PHE A 5 -16.28 15.79 -13.02
CA PHE A 5 -16.80 16.35 -11.78
C PHE A 5 -15.94 17.49 -11.24
N PHE A 6 -14.62 17.36 -11.33
CA PHE A 6 -13.68 18.14 -10.51
C PHE A 6 -12.67 18.99 -11.30
N LYS A 7 -12.64 18.90 -12.63
CA LYS A 7 -11.69 19.68 -13.44
C LYS A 7 -11.80 21.17 -13.15
N GLY A 8 -10.68 21.78 -12.77
CA GLY A 8 -10.56 23.20 -12.47
C GLY A 8 -11.19 23.66 -11.16
N LYS A 9 -11.71 22.74 -10.33
CA LYS A 9 -12.43 23.08 -9.10
C LYS A 9 -11.59 22.97 -7.82
N PHE A 10 -10.35 22.49 -7.91
CA PHE A 10 -9.47 22.27 -6.75
C PHE A 10 -8.55 23.46 -6.45
N PHE A 11 -8.80 24.57 -7.13
CA PHE A 11 -8.12 25.82 -6.86
C PHE A 11 -8.67 26.47 -5.59
N LYS A 12 -7.78 27.13 -4.85
CA LYS A 12 -8.10 27.85 -3.62
C LYS A 12 -7.24 29.10 -3.47
N CYS A 13 -7.81 30.14 -2.89
CA CYS A 13 -7.09 31.30 -2.43
C CYS A 13 -6.43 30.98 -1.09
N VAL A 14 -5.13 31.22 -0.98
CA VAL A 14 -4.35 31.08 0.24
C VAL A 14 -3.71 32.41 0.63
N ASP A 15 -3.49 32.59 1.93
CA ASP A 15 -2.78 33.73 2.49
C ASP A 15 -1.25 33.58 2.40
N VAL A 16 -0.53 34.52 3.02
CA VAL A 16 0.95 34.54 3.06
C VAL A 16 1.52 33.34 3.84
N ASP A 17 0.76 32.81 4.80
CA ASP A 17 1.13 31.64 5.60
C ASP A 17 0.79 30.32 4.90
N GLY A 18 0.04 30.37 3.79
CA GLY A 18 -0.39 29.23 3.00
C GLY A 18 -1.73 28.63 3.43
N GLU A 19 -2.44 29.29 4.35
CA GLU A 19 -3.72 28.83 4.87
C GLU A 19 -4.87 29.25 3.96
N ARG A 20 -5.90 28.40 3.88
CA ARG A 20 -7.08 28.65 3.04
C ARG A 20 -7.90 29.80 3.63
N VAL A 21 -8.09 30.85 2.82
CA VAL A 21 -8.96 31.99 3.18
C VAL A 21 -10.44 31.59 3.10
N ASP A 22 -11.27 32.06 4.04
CA ASP A 22 -12.70 31.79 4.06
C ASP A 22 -13.43 32.38 2.83
N ALA A 23 -14.35 31.60 2.25
CA ALA A 23 -15.12 31.97 1.06
C ALA A 23 -16.01 33.21 1.25
N ARG A 24 -16.34 33.60 2.49
CA ARG A 24 -17.07 34.85 2.79
C ARG A 24 -16.25 36.10 2.51
N ILE A 25 -14.92 36.02 2.66
CA ILE A 25 -13.99 37.14 2.43
C ILE A 25 -13.57 37.20 0.97
N VAL A 26 -13.35 36.02 0.38
CA VAL A 26 -12.91 35.84 -1.01
C VAL A 26 -13.80 34.80 -1.69
N PRO A 27 -14.92 35.21 -2.31
CA PRO A 27 -15.85 34.24 -2.91
C PRO A 27 -15.39 33.72 -4.28
N THR A 28 -14.60 34.50 -5.01
CA THR A 28 -14.16 34.16 -6.38
C THR A 28 -12.68 34.44 -6.58
N ARG A 29 -12.11 33.81 -7.61
CA ARG A 29 -10.72 34.02 -8.02
C ARG A 29 -10.40 35.49 -8.29
N GLU A 30 -11.29 36.23 -8.94
CA GLU A 30 -11.08 37.65 -9.25
C GLU A 30 -10.87 38.48 -7.97
N VAL A 31 -11.65 38.21 -6.92
CA VAL A 31 -11.50 38.88 -5.62
C VAL A 31 -10.16 38.51 -4.96
N CYS A 32 -9.73 37.26 -5.09
CA CYS A 32 -8.41 36.81 -4.61
C CYS A 32 -7.29 37.58 -5.32
N CYS A 33 -7.34 37.65 -6.66
CA CYS A 33 -6.35 38.33 -7.47
C CYS A 33 -6.31 39.84 -7.21
N ASN A 34 -7.45 40.50 -7.01
CA ASN A 34 -7.50 41.93 -6.69
C ASN A 34 -6.89 42.25 -5.31
N LYS A 35 -6.92 41.30 -4.38
CA LYS A 35 -6.31 41.43 -3.04
C LYS A 35 -4.89 40.87 -2.97
N SER A 36 -4.34 40.42 -4.09
CA SER A 36 -3.00 39.82 -4.15
C SER A 36 -1.90 40.81 -3.75
N GLU A 37 -1.96 42.05 -4.25
CA GLU A 37 -0.95 43.07 -3.95
C GLU A 37 -1.11 43.67 -2.54
N SER A 38 -2.34 43.77 -2.03
CA SER A 38 -2.63 44.38 -0.72
C SER A 38 -2.44 43.44 0.46
N GLU A 39 -2.85 42.17 0.33
CA GLU A 39 -2.89 41.18 1.42
C GLU A 39 -1.93 40.00 1.17
N GLY A 40 -1.24 39.96 0.04
CA GLY A 40 -0.33 38.87 -0.32
C GLY A 40 -1.03 37.57 -0.71
N TYR A 41 -2.31 37.62 -1.06
CA TYR A 41 -3.08 36.42 -1.42
C TYR A 41 -2.63 35.80 -2.74
N SER A 42 -2.67 34.47 -2.81
CA SER A 42 -2.33 33.72 -4.02
C SER A 42 -3.41 32.67 -4.36
N TRP A 43 -3.71 32.54 -5.65
CA TRP A 43 -4.67 31.57 -6.16
C TRP A 43 -3.92 30.33 -6.65
N VAL A 44 -3.95 29.25 -5.86
CA VAL A 44 -3.12 28.07 -6.08
C VAL A 44 -3.98 26.85 -6.38
N ASN A 45 -3.45 25.92 -7.18
CA ASN A 45 -4.08 24.62 -7.40
C ASN A 45 -3.57 23.61 -6.38
N SER A 46 -4.39 22.61 -6.08
CA SER A 46 -3.96 21.46 -5.29
C SER A 46 -3.04 20.57 -6.13
N ILE A 47 -1.96 20.07 -5.50
CA ILE A 47 -0.95 19.23 -6.17
C ILE A 47 -1.62 17.99 -6.79
N SER A 48 -2.47 17.31 -6.02
CA SER A 48 -3.32 16.23 -6.50
C SER A 48 -4.66 16.79 -6.96
N ASN A 49 -4.99 16.62 -8.24
CA ASN A 49 -6.22 17.13 -8.85
C ASN A 49 -6.74 16.23 -9.99
N PHE A 50 -7.82 16.68 -10.63
CA PHE A 50 -8.49 15.98 -11.74
C PHE A 50 -8.56 16.86 -13.01
N ASP A 51 -7.59 17.75 -13.23
CA ASP A 51 -7.65 18.71 -14.34
C ASP A 51 -7.49 18.05 -15.71
N ASN A 52 -6.74 16.95 -15.74
CA ASN A 52 -6.58 16.10 -16.90
C ASN A 52 -6.61 14.61 -16.51
N VAL A 53 -6.63 13.74 -17.52
CA VAL A 53 -6.78 12.29 -17.30
C VAL A 53 -5.59 11.69 -16.55
N LEU A 54 -4.37 12.18 -16.80
CA LEU A 54 -3.16 11.66 -16.16
C LEU A 54 -3.10 12.06 -14.68
N GLU A 55 -3.35 13.32 -14.37
CA GLU A 55 -3.44 13.80 -12.98
C GLU A 55 -4.57 13.10 -12.22
N GLY A 56 -5.72 12.91 -12.89
CA GLY A 56 -6.81 12.11 -12.34
C GLY A 56 -6.40 10.66 -12.04
N TYR A 57 -5.55 10.05 -12.88
CA TYR A 57 -5.02 8.72 -12.63
C TYR A 57 -4.08 8.68 -11.41
N LEU A 58 -3.19 9.66 -11.27
CA LEU A 58 -2.31 9.79 -10.10
C LEU A 58 -3.10 10.02 -8.80
N SER A 59 -4.12 10.88 -8.85
CA SER A 59 -5.03 11.12 -7.73
C SER A 59 -5.81 9.85 -7.34
N LEU A 60 -6.31 9.09 -8.31
CA LEU A 60 -6.95 7.80 -8.05
C LEU A 60 -5.98 6.76 -7.50
N PHE A 61 -4.72 6.79 -7.92
CA PHE A 61 -3.69 5.93 -7.37
C PHE A 61 -3.43 6.22 -5.88
N GLN A 62 -3.33 7.50 -5.49
CA GLN A 62 -3.22 7.90 -4.07
C GLN A 62 -4.43 7.43 -3.23
N ILE A 63 -5.63 7.52 -3.78
CA ILE A 63 -6.84 6.98 -3.13
C ILE A 63 -6.74 5.46 -2.98
N ALA A 64 -6.26 4.77 -4.01
CA ALA A 64 -6.16 3.31 -3.98
C ALA A 64 -5.12 2.80 -2.97
N THR A 65 -4.08 3.57 -2.67
CA THR A 65 -3.07 3.25 -1.65
C THR A 65 -3.44 3.74 -0.25
N PHE A 66 -4.52 4.51 -0.11
CA PHE A 66 -4.93 5.18 1.14
C PHE A 66 -3.86 6.13 1.71
N GLU A 67 -3.08 6.78 0.86
CA GLU A 67 -2.09 7.79 1.26
C GLU A 67 -2.49 9.17 0.68
N GLY A 68 -2.59 10.20 1.52
CA GLY A 68 -3.01 11.54 1.09
C GLY A 68 -4.47 11.66 0.62
N TRP A 69 -5.24 10.56 0.68
CA TRP A 69 -6.62 10.48 0.20
C TRP A 69 -7.61 11.38 0.95
N MET A 70 -7.37 11.65 2.25
CA MET A 70 -8.24 12.49 3.05
C MET A 70 -8.29 13.93 2.53
N GLU A 71 -7.12 14.54 2.30
CA GLU A 71 -7.01 15.90 1.75
C GLU A 71 -7.65 16.00 0.36
N LEU A 72 -7.41 15.00 -0.49
CA LEU A 72 -7.98 14.96 -1.83
C LEU A 72 -9.51 14.89 -1.81
N MET A 73 -10.09 14.07 -0.93
CA MET A 73 -11.53 13.99 -0.76
C MET A 73 -12.10 15.26 -0.15
N GLU A 74 -11.40 15.89 0.79
CA GLU A 74 -11.78 17.20 1.34
C GLU A 74 -11.84 18.25 0.23
N TYR A 75 -10.81 18.36 -0.62
CA TYR A 75 -10.82 19.28 -1.77
C TYR A 75 -11.98 18.99 -2.73
N ALA A 76 -12.33 17.73 -2.93
CA ALA A 76 -13.45 17.34 -3.78
C ALA A 76 -14.81 17.69 -3.17
N VAL A 77 -14.98 17.46 -1.88
CA VAL A 77 -16.23 17.75 -1.16
C VAL A 77 -16.43 19.25 -0.99
N ASP A 78 -15.36 20.00 -0.74
CA ASP A 78 -15.44 21.45 -0.60
C ASP A 78 -15.56 22.17 -1.96
N SER A 79 -15.39 21.43 -3.06
CA SER A 79 -15.47 22.01 -4.40
C SER A 79 -16.87 22.52 -4.73
N VAL A 80 -16.92 23.72 -5.33
CA VAL A 80 -18.16 24.39 -5.72
C VAL A 80 -18.25 24.42 -7.24
N ASP A 81 -17.47 25.30 -7.85
CA ASP A 81 -17.42 25.51 -9.30
C ASP A 81 -16.04 26.05 -9.70
N VAL A 82 -15.78 26.14 -10.99
CA VAL A 82 -14.54 26.72 -11.52
C VAL A 82 -14.46 28.20 -11.12
N ASP A 83 -13.25 28.64 -10.73
CA ASP A 83 -12.94 30.01 -10.30
C ASP A 83 -13.73 30.52 -9.06
N LYS A 84 -14.36 29.61 -8.30
CA LYS A 84 -15.01 29.92 -7.01
C LYS A 84 -14.21 29.34 -5.84
N GLN A 85 -14.18 30.07 -4.72
CA GLN A 85 -13.50 29.60 -3.52
C GLN A 85 -14.23 28.37 -2.94
N PRO A 86 -13.50 27.31 -2.52
CA PRO A 86 -14.11 26.15 -1.90
C PRO A 86 -14.90 26.50 -0.64
N ILE A 87 -16.02 25.82 -0.41
CA ILE A 87 -16.89 25.99 0.75
C ILE A 87 -17.00 24.66 1.46
N ALA A 88 -16.72 24.65 2.76
CA ALA A 88 -16.78 23.45 3.60
C ALA A 88 -18.09 22.69 3.41
N ASP A 89 -17.99 21.38 3.15
CA ASP A 89 -19.12 20.43 3.04
C ASP A 89 -20.15 20.73 1.95
N HIS A 90 -19.86 21.60 0.97
CA HIS A 90 -20.80 21.96 -0.08
C HIS A 90 -21.22 20.76 -0.96
N GLY A 91 -20.26 19.92 -1.32
CA GLY A 91 -20.38 18.79 -2.23
C GLY A 91 -20.39 17.43 -1.54
N ILE A 92 -21.08 17.27 -0.40
CA ILE A 92 -21.07 16.03 0.40
C ILE A 92 -21.39 14.74 -0.38
N HIS A 93 -22.17 14.85 -1.46
CA HIS A 93 -22.52 13.74 -2.35
C HIS A 93 -21.31 13.14 -3.09
N TYR A 94 -20.21 13.88 -3.22
CA TYR A 94 -18.98 13.41 -3.86
C TYR A 94 -18.25 12.32 -3.07
N TYR A 95 -18.51 12.16 -1.76
CA TYR A 95 -18.03 11.00 -1.01
C TYR A 95 -18.47 9.68 -1.65
N GLY A 96 -19.68 9.64 -2.22
CA GLY A 96 -20.18 8.46 -2.92
C GLY A 96 -19.30 8.03 -4.09
N PHE A 97 -18.72 8.97 -4.83
CA PHE A 97 -17.78 8.67 -5.92
C PHE A 97 -16.53 7.93 -5.40
N PHE A 98 -15.93 8.41 -4.31
CA PHE A 98 -14.73 7.80 -3.72
C PHE A 98 -15.03 6.46 -3.06
N VAL A 99 -16.14 6.33 -2.34
CA VAL A 99 -16.56 5.05 -1.73
C VAL A 99 -16.77 3.98 -2.80
N ILE A 100 -17.48 4.31 -3.88
CA ILE A 100 -17.68 3.39 -5.01
C ILE A 100 -16.33 3.03 -5.63
N PHE A 101 -15.42 3.99 -5.84
CA PHE A 101 -14.10 3.71 -6.38
C PHE A 101 -13.25 2.81 -5.46
N ILE A 102 -13.29 3.00 -4.14
CA ILE A 102 -12.52 2.17 -3.20
C ILE A 102 -13.08 0.74 -3.16
N VAL A 103 -14.42 0.60 -3.09
CA VAL A 103 -15.08 -0.71 -3.02
C VAL A 103 -14.97 -1.46 -4.35
N PHE A 104 -15.23 -0.82 -5.48
CA PHE A 104 -15.25 -1.50 -6.77
C PHE A 104 -13.90 -1.47 -7.49
N GLY A 105 -13.18 -0.36 -7.40
CA GLY A 105 -11.85 -0.22 -7.98
C GLY A 105 -10.83 -1.03 -7.19
N SER A 106 -10.53 -0.64 -5.96
CA SER A 106 -9.41 -1.23 -5.21
C SER A 106 -9.64 -2.69 -4.82
N PHE A 107 -10.82 -3.06 -4.31
CA PHE A 107 -11.06 -4.44 -3.86
C PHE A 107 -11.04 -5.44 -5.02
N PHE A 108 -11.75 -5.17 -6.12
CA PHE A 108 -11.76 -6.10 -7.26
C PHE A 108 -10.42 -6.14 -7.98
N THR A 109 -9.75 -5.00 -8.19
CA THR A 109 -8.46 -4.99 -8.87
C THR A 109 -7.39 -5.71 -8.07
N LEU A 110 -7.32 -5.50 -6.74
CA LEU A 110 -6.36 -6.19 -5.88
C LEU A 110 -6.63 -7.70 -5.84
N ASN A 111 -7.88 -8.12 -5.69
CA ASN A 111 -8.24 -9.54 -5.68
C ASN A 111 -7.94 -10.22 -7.02
N LEU A 112 -8.26 -9.56 -8.15
CA LEU A 112 -7.94 -10.07 -9.48
C LEU A 112 -6.43 -10.15 -9.69
N PHE A 113 -5.69 -9.12 -9.27
CA PHE A 113 -4.23 -9.09 -9.38
C PHE A 113 -3.58 -10.24 -8.60
N ILE A 114 -3.98 -10.43 -7.34
CA ILE A 114 -3.52 -11.57 -6.51
C ILE A 114 -3.88 -12.90 -7.18
N GLY A 115 -5.11 -13.02 -7.71
CA GLY A 115 -5.56 -14.23 -8.40
C GLY A 115 -4.67 -14.59 -9.60
N VAL A 116 -4.38 -13.61 -10.47
CA VAL A 116 -3.52 -13.80 -11.65
C VAL A 116 -2.09 -14.17 -11.23
N ILE A 117 -1.55 -13.51 -10.20
CA ILE A 117 -0.20 -13.80 -9.69
C ILE A 117 -0.12 -15.21 -9.12
N ILE A 118 -1.11 -15.63 -8.31
CA ILE A 118 -1.16 -16.99 -7.75
C ILE A 118 -1.28 -18.03 -8.87
N ASP A 119 -2.11 -17.78 -9.87
CA ASP A 119 -2.26 -18.70 -11.01
C ASP A 119 -0.94 -18.85 -11.78
N ASN A 120 -0.24 -17.72 -12.03
CA ASN A 120 1.09 -17.72 -12.64
C ASN A 120 2.11 -18.51 -11.81
N PHE A 121 2.15 -18.33 -10.49
CA PHE A 121 3.01 -19.12 -9.61
C PHE A 121 2.66 -20.61 -9.63
N ASN A 122 1.38 -20.97 -9.74
CA ASN A 122 0.96 -22.36 -9.86
C ASN A 122 1.37 -22.97 -11.21
N MET A 123 1.31 -22.20 -12.30
CA MET A 123 1.83 -22.61 -13.61
C MET A 123 3.34 -22.84 -13.56
N LEU A 124 4.09 -21.91 -12.96
CA LEU A 124 5.53 -22.07 -12.74
C LEU A 124 5.82 -23.30 -11.89
N LYS A 125 5.10 -23.50 -10.77
CA LYS A 125 5.25 -24.68 -9.92
C LYS A 125 5.03 -25.99 -10.70
N LYS A 126 4.02 -26.06 -11.58
CA LYS A 126 3.79 -27.24 -12.43
C LYS A 126 4.94 -27.49 -13.42
N LYS A 127 5.52 -26.42 -13.99
CA LYS A 127 6.66 -26.52 -14.92
C LYS A 127 7.92 -27.07 -14.23
N TYR A 128 8.13 -26.76 -12.95
CA TYR A 128 9.25 -27.25 -12.15
C TYR A 128 8.85 -28.44 -11.26
N GLU A 129 8.08 -29.38 -11.81
CA GLU A 129 7.71 -30.67 -11.19
C GLU A 129 7.10 -30.57 -9.77
N GLY A 130 6.38 -29.49 -9.50
CA GLY A 130 5.69 -29.30 -8.22
C GLY A 130 6.52 -28.66 -7.12
N ASN A 131 7.80 -28.33 -7.36
CA ASN A 131 8.69 -27.81 -6.33
C ASN A 131 8.98 -26.31 -6.53
N LEU A 132 8.09 -25.46 -5.99
CA LEU A 132 8.21 -24.00 -6.04
C LEU A 132 9.57 -23.47 -5.53
N LEU A 133 10.19 -24.18 -4.58
CA LEU A 133 11.51 -23.86 -4.06
C LEU A 133 12.60 -23.88 -5.13
N GLU A 134 12.41 -24.58 -6.25
CA GLU A 134 13.34 -24.61 -7.37
C GLU A 134 13.31 -23.32 -8.20
N VAL A 135 12.20 -22.59 -8.16
CA VAL A 135 12.05 -21.29 -8.83
C VAL A 135 12.66 -20.18 -7.99
N LEU A 136 12.57 -20.28 -6.65
CA LEU A 136 12.95 -19.21 -5.73
C LEU A 136 14.39 -19.33 -5.19
N LEU A 137 14.95 -20.54 -5.11
CA LEU A 137 16.28 -20.77 -4.55
C LEU A 137 17.31 -20.99 -5.63
N THR A 138 18.52 -20.48 -5.39
CA THR A 138 19.69 -20.86 -6.18
C THR A 138 20.05 -22.34 -5.97
N PRO A 139 20.80 -22.98 -6.90
CA PRO A 139 21.20 -24.39 -6.77
C PRO A 139 21.91 -24.72 -5.44
N SER A 140 22.81 -23.85 -4.97
CA SER A 140 23.53 -24.02 -3.71
C SER A 140 22.61 -23.92 -2.49
N GLN A 141 21.69 -22.95 -2.49
CA GLN A 141 20.68 -22.80 -1.43
C GLN A 141 19.71 -23.99 -1.39
N ARG A 142 19.32 -24.53 -2.56
CA ARG A 142 18.49 -25.73 -2.66
C ARG A 142 19.18 -26.94 -2.03
N HIS A 143 20.47 -27.12 -2.29
CA HIS A 143 21.26 -28.20 -1.67
C HIS A 143 21.28 -28.06 -0.14
N TYR A 144 21.57 -26.86 0.35
CA TYR A 144 21.58 -26.55 1.78
C TYR A 144 20.21 -26.78 2.43
N TYR A 145 19.13 -26.25 1.85
CA TYR A 145 17.77 -26.44 2.33
C TYR A 145 17.38 -27.93 2.38
N THR A 146 17.74 -28.70 1.36
CA THR A 146 17.45 -30.14 1.32
C THR A 146 18.20 -30.90 2.42
N ALA A 147 19.45 -30.53 2.72
CA ALA A 147 20.22 -31.09 3.83
C ALA A 147 19.56 -30.76 5.18
N MET A 148 19.19 -29.50 5.41
CA MET A 148 18.50 -29.06 6.63
C MET A 148 17.15 -29.76 6.83
N LYS A 149 16.34 -29.88 5.76
CA LYS A 149 15.07 -30.60 5.81
C LYS A 149 15.24 -32.08 6.18
N LYS A 150 16.31 -32.74 5.67
CA LYS A 150 16.63 -34.13 6.04
C LYS A 150 17.08 -34.26 7.50
N LEU A 151 17.89 -33.32 7.98
CA LEU A 151 18.34 -33.26 9.38
C LEU A 151 17.15 -33.05 10.33
N GLY A 152 16.21 -32.17 10.00
CA GLY A 152 14.99 -31.96 10.81
C GLY A 152 14.08 -33.18 10.90
N ARG A 153 14.01 -34.03 9.86
CA ARG A 153 13.19 -35.26 9.88
C ARG A 153 13.84 -36.40 10.66
N LYS A 154 15.15 -36.38 10.89
CA LYS A 154 15.88 -37.44 11.60
C LYS A 154 16.39 -36.94 12.92
N LYS A 155 15.83 -37.43 14.03
CA LYS A 155 16.46 -37.23 15.34
C LYS A 155 17.78 -38.01 15.38
N PRO A 156 18.91 -37.38 15.73
CA PRO A 156 20.16 -38.10 15.93
C PRO A 156 19.99 -39.09 17.10
N ARG A 157 20.36 -40.35 16.88
CA ARG A 157 20.51 -41.31 17.98
C ARG A 157 21.90 -41.15 18.55
N LYS A 158 22.00 -40.82 19.83
CA LYS A 158 23.26 -40.82 20.57
C LYS A 158 23.72 -42.28 20.72
N VAL A 159 24.64 -42.74 19.87
CA VAL A 159 25.27 -44.05 20.00
C VAL A 159 26.61 -43.84 20.71
N ILE A 160 26.61 -43.92 22.03
CA ILE A 160 27.86 -43.95 22.80
C ILE A 160 28.37 -45.39 22.76
N LYS A 161 29.67 -45.61 22.53
CA LYS A 161 30.28 -46.95 22.58
C LYS A 161 30.59 -47.29 24.03
N ARG A 162 30.35 -48.55 24.42
CA ARG A 162 30.68 -49.07 25.75
C ARG A 162 32.21 -49.04 25.94
N PRO A 163 32.73 -48.54 27.09
CA PRO A 163 34.16 -48.55 27.37
C PRO A 163 34.68 -49.99 27.58
N SER A 164 35.91 -50.25 27.14
CA SER A 164 36.56 -51.58 27.24
C SER A 164 36.95 -51.95 28.67
N ASN A 165 37.21 -50.95 29.52
CA ASN A 165 37.69 -51.16 30.88
C ASN A 165 36.58 -51.70 31.78
N SER A 166 36.88 -52.80 32.49
CA SER A 166 35.96 -53.46 33.43
C SER A 166 35.48 -52.54 34.56
N PHE A 167 36.29 -51.56 34.97
CA PHE A 167 35.91 -50.57 35.99
C PHE A 167 34.97 -49.48 35.49
N LEU A 168 35.07 -49.08 34.22
CA LEU A 168 34.28 -47.97 33.65
C LEU A 168 32.95 -48.45 33.06
N SER A 169 32.88 -49.73 32.70
CA SER A 169 31.67 -50.30 32.13
C SER A 169 30.43 -50.21 33.03
N PRO A 170 30.49 -50.50 34.35
CA PRO A 170 29.31 -50.42 35.21
C PRO A 170 28.76 -48.99 35.29
N PHE A 171 29.64 -47.97 35.36
CA PHE A 171 29.23 -46.56 35.36
C PHE A 171 28.59 -46.14 34.02
N TYR A 172 29.10 -46.65 32.90
CA TYR A 172 28.49 -46.46 31.59
C TYR A 172 27.09 -47.07 31.52
N ASP A 173 26.93 -48.31 32.02
CA ASP A 173 25.65 -49.02 32.03
C ASP A 173 24.63 -48.32 32.93
N ILE A 174 25.06 -47.72 34.06
CA ILE A 174 24.21 -46.89 34.94
C ILE A 174 23.83 -45.56 34.27
N ALA A 175 24.77 -44.84 33.66
CA ALA A 175 24.52 -43.53 33.05
C ALA A 175 23.68 -43.61 31.77
N MET A 176 23.75 -44.74 31.05
CA MET A 176 22.97 -45.02 29.85
C MET A 176 21.70 -45.84 30.14
N SER A 177 21.50 -46.26 31.39
CA SER A 177 20.26 -46.85 31.87
C SER A 177 19.11 -45.87 31.65
N ARG A 178 18.05 -46.34 30.98
CA ARG A 178 16.90 -45.50 30.62
C ARG A 178 16.17 -45.00 31.87
N LYS A 179 15.91 -43.70 31.95
CA LYS A 179 14.65 -43.16 32.48
C LYS A 179 13.63 -43.14 31.35
#